data_AF-A0A8K0VA93-F1
#
_entry.id   AF-A0A8K0VA93-F1
#
_cell.length_a   1.000
_cell.length_b   1.000
_cell.length_c   1.000
_cell.angle_alpha   90.00
_cell.angle_beta   90.00
_cell.angle_gamma   90.00
#
_symmetry.space_group_name_H-M   'P 1'
#
loop_
_entity.id
_entity.type
_entity.pdbx_description
1 polymer ?
#
loop_
_entity_poly.entity_id
_entity_poly.type
_entity_poly.pdbx_seq_one_letter_code
_entity_poly.pdbx_strand_id
1 'polypeptide(L)'
;MIRTGAAALSLLWPLPLAAKPLSETLYPAVDCAALHLGRDDAARRLRHLPRDTEDPARAEAFRQAAIRLNGGAVAGVDEAIAAARPAMRLLLESLVLDQDLQSRDLYERLLGTCARFAQGAPEFDALR
;
A
#
# COMPACT_ATOMS: atom_id res chain seq x y z
N MET A 1 10.90 -12.11 -63.71
CA MET A 1 11.28 -11.77 -62.32
C MET A 1 10.41 -10.59 -61.88
N ILE A 2 9.32 -10.85 -61.15
CA ILE A 2 8.35 -9.82 -60.75
C ILE A 2 8.55 -9.55 -59.25
N ARG A 3 8.85 -8.29 -58.92
CA ARG A 3 8.89 -7.73 -57.57
C ARG A 3 7.46 -7.47 -57.09
N THR A 4 7.08 -7.99 -55.94
CA THR A 4 5.90 -7.54 -55.18
C THR A 4 6.30 -7.25 -53.75
N GLY A 5 6.32 -5.96 -53.41
CA GLY A 5 6.52 -5.47 -52.05
C GLY A 5 5.23 -5.59 -51.26
N ALA A 6 5.32 -6.13 -50.05
CA ALA A 6 4.22 -6.13 -49.09
C ALA A 6 4.30 -4.84 -48.26
N ALA A 7 3.26 -4.02 -48.38
CA ALA A 7 3.05 -2.83 -47.56
C ALA A 7 2.75 -3.25 -46.12
N ALA A 8 3.58 -2.81 -45.17
CA ALA A 8 3.32 -2.94 -43.74
C ALA A 8 2.30 -1.87 -43.33
N LEU A 9 1.05 -2.26 -43.10
CA LEU A 9 0.08 -1.42 -42.39
C LEU A 9 0.41 -1.44 -40.89
N SER A 10 0.99 -0.35 -40.39
CA SER A 10 1.16 -0.10 -38.97
C SER A 10 -0.19 0.24 -38.32
N LEU A 11 -0.76 -0.71 -37.58
CA LEU A 11 -1.88 -0.49 -36.66
C LEU A 11 -1.39 0.39 -35.50
N LEU A 12 -1.67 1.70 -35.56
CA LEU A 12 -1.60 2.57 -34.38
C LEU A 12 -2.83 2.29 -33.49
N TRP A 13 -2.70 1.39 -32.52
CA TRP A 13 -3.64 1.32 -31.40
C TRP A 13 -3.29 2.44 -30.40
N PRO A 14 -4.24 3.30 -29.98
CA PRO A 14 -4.00 4.20 -28.87
C PRO A 14 -3.77 3.37 -27.60
N LEU A 15 -2.54 3.41 -27.08
CA LEU A 15 -2.26 2.89 -25.74
C LEU A 15 -3.04 3.74 -24.73
N PRO A 16 -3.85 3.14 -23.84
CA PRO A 16 -4.38 3.89 -22.71
C PRO A 16 -3.18 4.36 -21.88
N LEU A 17 -3.07 5.68 -21.66
CA LEU A 17 -2.22 6.19 -20.60
C LEU A 17 -2.78 5.63 -19.29
N ALA A 18 -2.16 4.57 -18.78
CA ALA A 18 -2.46 4.06 -17.46
C ALA A 18 -2.05 5.14 -16.45
N ALA A 19 -3.03 5.86 -15.91
CA ALA A 19 -2.81 6.67 -14.73
C ALA A 19 -2.30 5.75 -13.62
N LYS A 20 -1.28 6.18 -12.87
CA LYS A 20 -0.78 5.41 -11.74
C LYS A 20 -1.93 5.21 -10.74
N PRO A 21 -2.08 4.00 -10.16
CA PRO A 21 -2.99 3.80 -9.06
C PRO A 21 -2.77 4.86 -7.99
N LEU A 22 -3.86 5.32 -7.36
CA LEU A 22 -3.77 6.38 -6.35
C LEU A 22 -2.85 5.97 -5.18
N SER A 23 -2.80 4.68 -4.85
CA SER A 23 -1.86 4.13 -3.86
C SER A 23 -0.38 4.40 -4.21
N GLU A 24 0.00 4.30 -5.48
CA GLU A 24 1.37 4.61 -5.92
C GLU A 24 1.67 6.12 -5.82
N THR A 25 0.67 6.95 -6.03
CA THR A 25 0.82 8.41 -5.97
C THR A 25 0.88 8.90 -4.52
N LEU A 26 0.18 8.21 -3.62
CA LEU A 26 0.12 8.52 -2.19
C LEU A 26 1.05 7.64 -1.35
N TYR A 27 2.01 6.96 -1.99
CA TYR A 27 3.03 6.18 -1.29
C TYR A 27 3.92 7.11 -0.43
N PRO A 28 4.27 6.72 0.81
CA PRO A 28 3.92 5.46 1.48
C PRO A 28 2.66 5.54 2.37
N ALA A 29 1.97 6.68 2.44
CA ALA A 29 0.92 6.91 3.43
C ALA A 29 -0.23 5.89 3.32
N VAL A 30 -0.73 5.60 2.12
CA VAL A 30 -1.78 4.58 1.90
C VAL A 30 -1.32 3.20 2.33
N ASP A 31 -0.12 2.78 1.92
CA ASP A 31 0.42 1.45 2.22
C ASP A 31 0.67 1.27 3.73
N CYS A 32 1.14 2.32 4.41
CA CYS A 32 1.35 2.29 5.85
C CYS A 32 0.03 2.25 6.64
N ALA A 33 -1.00 2.98 6.21
CA ALA A 33 -2.34 2.85 6.79
C ALA A 33 -2.88 1.42 6.61
N ALA A 34 -2.78 0.89 5.40
CA ALA A 34 -3.19 -0.48 5.09
C ALA A 34 -2.38 -1.53 5.86
N LEU A 35 -1.09 -1.29 6.11
CA LEU A 35 -0.22 -2.18 6.90
C LEU A 35 -0.70 -2.31 8.34
N HIS A 36 -0.94 -1.19 9.02
CA HIS A 36 -1.40 -1.20 10.41
C HIS A 36 -2.80 -1.81 10.54
N LEU A 37 -3.71 -1.53 9.60
CA LEU A 37 -5.02 -2.20 9.57
C LEU A 37 -4.90 -3.71 9.29
N GLY A 38 -4.01 -4.09 8.36
CA GLY A 38 -3.74 -5.50 8.04
C GLY A 38 -3.14 -6.27 9.22
N ARG A 39 -2.32 -5.61 10.05
CA ARG A 39 -1.82 -6.15 11.32
C ARG A 39 -2.94 -6.37 12.33
N ASP A 40 -3.82 -5.39 12.54
CA ASP A 40 -4.98 -5.55 13.43
C ASP A 40 -5.88 -6.71 12.97
N ASP A 41 -6.10 -6.84 11.67
CA ASP A 41 -6.87 -7.97 11.12
C ASP A 41 -6.18 -9.32 11.34
N ALA A 42 -4.89 -9.41 11.03
CA ALA A 42 -4.12 -10.63 11.22
C ALA A 42 -4.13 -11.05 12.70
N ALA A 43 -3.95 -10.11 13.63
CA ALA A 43 -3.99 -10.39 15.07
C ALA A 43 -5.36 -10.86 15.56
N ARG A 44 -6.46 -10.37 14.95
CA ARG A 44 -7.81 -10.89 15.25
C ARG A 44 -8.04 -12.31 14.75
N ARG A 45 -7.41 -12.70 13.64
CA ARG A 45 -7.55 -14.04 13.04
C ARG A 45 -6.59 -15.06 13.65
N LEU A 46 -5.35 -14.66 13.91
CA LEU A 46 -4.28 -15.52 14.40
C LEU A 46 -4.16 -15.39 15.92
N ARG A 47 -4.75 -16.33 16.67
CA ARG A 47 -4.82 -16.29 18.14
C ARG A 47 -3.48 -16.12 18.88
N HIS A 48 -2.36 -16.49 18.25
CA HIS A 48 -1.02 -16.40 18.84
C HIS A 48 -0.26 -15.13 18.41
N LEU A 49 -0.79 -14.32 17.49
CA LEU A 49 -0.21 -13.06 17.10
C LEU A 49 -0.70 -11.98 18.09
N PRO A 50 0.17 -11.39 18.92
CA PRO A 50 -0.25 -10.35 19.85
C PRO A 50 -0.84 -9.17 19.09
N ARG A 51 -1.94 -8.65 19.61
CA ARG A 51 -2.59 -7.46 19.08
C ARG A 51 -1.91 -6.22 19.65
N ASP A 52 -1.50 -5.32 18.77
CA ASP A 52 -1.01 -4.00 19.15
C ASP A 52 -2.18 -3.01 19.13
N THR A 53 -2.53 -2.47 20.31
CA THR A 53 -3.69 -1.58 20.45
C THR A 53 -3.50 -0.22 19.78
N GLU A 54 -2.27 0.14 19.42
CA GLU A 54 -1.92 1.39 18.76
C GLU A 54 -2.00 1.31 17.23
N ASP A 55 -2.14 0.10 16.65
CA ASP A 55 -2.24 -0.07 15.20
C ASP A 55 -3.40 0.72 14.57
N PRO A 56 -4.63 0.74 15.14
CA PRO A 56 -5.71 1.59 14.62
C PRO A 56 -5.38 3.09 14.65
N ALA A 57 -4.71 3.58 15.71
CA ALA A 57 -4.35 4.99 15.83
C ALA A 57 -3.27 5.39 14.81
N ARG A 58 -2.25 4.55 14.61
CA ARG A 58 -1.23 4.75 13.59
C ARG A 58 -1.80 4.68 12.17
N ALA A 59 -2.71 3.74 11.92
CA ALA A 59 -3.41 3.66 10.64
C ALA A 59 -4.17 4.96 10.32
N GLU A 60 -4.87 5.52 11.31
CA GLU A 60 -5.59 6.78 11.14
C GLU A 60 -4.63 7.95 10.87
N ALA A 61 -3.49 8.04 11.56
CA ALA A 61 -2.50 9.09 11.28
C ALA A 61 -1.96 9.02 9.84
N PHE A 62 -1.65 7.82 9.34
CA PHE A 62 -1.25 7.64 7.93
C PHE A 62 -2.37 7.97 6.96
N ARG A 63 -3.62 7.60 7.28
CA ARG A 63 -4.80 7.97 6.48
C ARG A 63 -4.95 9.49 6.38
N GLN A 64 -4.84 10.21 7.49
CA GLN A 64 -4.89 11.67 7.50
C GLN A 64 -3.77 12.29 6.67
N ALA A 65 -2.56 11.74 6.74
CA ALA A 65 -1.46 12.17 5.90
C ALA A 65 -1.75 11.95 4.40
N ALA A 66 -2.34 10.81 4.04
CA ALA A 66 -2.77 10.52 2.68
C ALA A 66 -3.87 11.49 2.20
N ILE A 67 -4.85 11.82 3.05
CA ILE A 67 -5.89 12.81 2.75
C ILE A 67 -5.27 14.19 2.48
N ARG A 68 -4.32 14.63 3.32
CA ARG A 68 -3.60 15.89 3.11
C ARG A 68 -2.84 15.89 1.79
N LEU A 69 -2.12 14.81 1.48
CA LEU A 69 -1.38 14.67 0.23
C LEU A 69 -2.31 14.62 -1.00
N ASN A 70 -3.54 14.13 -0.83
CA ASN A 70 -4.58 14.10 -1.85
C ASN A 70 -5.42 15.39 -1.91
N GLY A 71 -4.90 16.52 -1.40
CA GLY A 71 -5.58 17.82 -1.44
C GLY A 71 -6.89 17.86 -0.63
N GLY A 72 -7.04 16.99 0.38
CA GLY A 72 -8.23 16.89 1.23
C GLY A 72 -9.31 15.93 0.74
N ALA A 73 -9.13 15.29 -0.42
CA ALA A 73 -10.12 14.35 -0.94
C ALA A 73 -10.05 12.98 -0.22
N VAL A 74 -11.14 12.62 0.45
CA VAL A 74 -11.22 11.43 1.31
C VAL A 74 -11.54 10.14 0.55
N ALA A 75 -12.55 10.17 -0.33
CA ALA A 75 -13.11 8.94 -0.91
C ALA A 75 -12.06 8.07 -1.62
N GLY A 76 -11.21 8.66 -2.47
CA GLY A 76 -10.15 7.93 -3.15
C GLY A 76 -9.10 7.34 -2.21
N VAL A 77 -8.79 8.01 -1.09
CA VAL A 77 -7.83 7.52 -0.10
C VAL A 77 -8.38 6.28 0.60
N ASP A 78 -9.63 6.32 1.04
CA ASP A 78 -10.26 5.20 1.76
C ASP A 78 -10.41 3.98 0.84
N GLU A 79 -10.76 4.18 -0.43
CA GLU A 79 -10.77 3.13 -1.45
C GLU A 79 -9.38 2.50 -1.65
N ALA A 80 -8.33 3.33 -1.75
CA ALA A 80 -6.96 2.84 -1.94
C ALA A 80 -6.45 2.04 -0.72
N ILE A 81 -6.73 2.51 0.50
CA ILE A 81 -6.40 1.80 1.74
C ILE A 81 -7.16 0.47 1.81
N ALA A 82 -8.47 0.49 1.52
CA ALA A 82 -9.29 -0.71 1.51
C ALA A 82 -8.81 -1.74 0.48
N ALA A 83 -8.35 -1.29 -0.70
CA ALA A 83 -7.80 -2.16 -1.72
C ALA A 83 -6.45 -2.79 -1.31
N ALA A 84 -5.58 -2.05 -0.60
CA ALA A 84 -4.27 -2.54 -0.18
C ALA A 84 -4.30 -3.44 1.07
N ARG A 85 -5.26 -3.21 1.99
CA ARG A 85 -5.36 -3.89 3.29
C ARG A 85 -5.34 -5.43 3.22
N PRO A 86 -6.05 -6.12 2.30
CA PRO A 86 -6.01 -7.58 2.22
C PRO A 86 -4.62 -8.14 1.91
N ALA A 87 -3.84 -7.47 1.05
CA ALA A 87 -2.49 -7.88 0.73
C ALA A 87 -1.55 -7.71 1.94
N MET A 88 -1.70 -6.62 2.69
CA MET A 88 -0.93 -6.39 3.91
C MET A 88 -1.26 -7.42 5.00
N ARG A 89 -2.54 -7.80 5.15
CA ARG A 89 -2.93 -8.89 6.03
C ARG A 89 -2.30 -10.23 5.60
N LEU A 90 -2.33 -10.55 4.31
CA LEU A 90 -1.72 -11.77 3.77
C LEU A 90 -0.21 -11.80 4.00
N LEU A 91 0.47 -10.67 3.83
CA LEU A 91 1.90 -10.54 4.14
C LEU A 91 2.20 -10.94 5.59
N LEU A 92 1.39 -10.47 6.56
CA LEU A 92 1.54 -10.86 7.96
C LEU A 92 1.19 -12.34 8.20
N GLU A 93 0.15 -12.85 7.55
CA GLU A 93 -0.22 -14.26 7.66
C GLU A 93 0.91 -15.17 7.17
N SER A 94 1.52 -14.89 6.02
CA SER A 94 2.66 -15.66 5.49
C SER A 94 3.93 -15.50 6.32
N LEU A 95 4.19 -14.30 6.87
CA LEU A 95 5.29 -14.09 7.81
C LEU A 95 5.18 -15.04 9.02
N VAL A 96 3.99 -15.15 9.59
CA VAL A 96 3.75 -15.84 10.86
C VAL A 96 3.57 -17.34 10.66
N LEU A 97 2.77 -17.74 9.67
CA LEU A 97 2.41 -19.14 9.45
C LEU A 97 3.46 -19.88 8.64
N ASP A 98 3.96 -19.27 7.57
CA ASP A 98 4.87 -19.93 6.62
C ASP A 98 6.34 -19.64 6.94
N GLN A 99 6.62 -18.71 7.86
CA GLN A 99 7.95 -18.20 8.17
C GLN A 99 8.71 -17.72 6.92
N ASP A 100 7.97 -17.21 5.93
CA ASP A 100 8.53 -16.86 4.63
C ASP A 100 9.52 -15.70 4.74
N LEU A 101 10.78 -15.96 4.35
CA LEU A 101 11.87 -14.99 4.49
C LEU A 101 11.69 -13.78 3.58
N GLN A 102 11.08 -13.95 2.41
CA GLN A 102 10.80 -12.84 1.50
C GLN A 102 9.73 -11.90 2.07
N SER A 103 8.68 -12.48 2.65
CA SER A 103 7.64 -11.75 3.38
C SER A 103 8.22 -11.00 4.59
N ARG A 104 9.16 -11.60 5.31
CA ARG A 104 9.88 -10.93 6.41
C ARG A 104 10.63 -9.69 5.94
N ASP A 105 11.47 -9.85 4.94
CA ASP A 105 12.28 -8.78 4.39
C ASP A 105 11.40 -7.66 3.79
N LEU A 106 10.31 -8.00 3.11
CA LEU A 106 9.34 -7.02 2.63
C LEU A 106 8.64 -6.29 3.80
N TYR A 107 8.21 -7.00 4.82
CA TYR A 107 7.55 -6.43 6.00
C TYR A 107 8.48 -5.48 6.77
N GLU A 108 9.73 -5.88 6.99
CA GLU A 108 10.75 -5.05 7.67
C GLU A 108 11.05 -3.77 6.88
N ARG A 109 11.19 -3.87 5.55
CA ARG A 109 11.33 -2.68 4.69
C ARG A 109 10.13 -1.75 4.77
N LEU A 110 8.91 -2.30 4.72
CA LEU A 110 7.68 -1.51 4.83
C LEU A 110 7.63 -0.78 6.18
N LEU A 111 7.89 -1.47 7.29
CA LEU A 111 7.98 -0.84 8.61
C LEU A 111 9.02 0.27 8.65
N GLY A 112 10.21 0.05 8.09
CA GLY A 112 11.26 1.07 8.02
C GLY A 112 10.84 2.29 7.18
N THR A 113 10.08 2.09 6.10
CA THR A 113 9.50 3.20 5.32
C THR A 113 8.45 3.96 6.12
N CYS A 114 7.53 3.25 6.78
CA CYS A 114 6.49 3.87 7.60
C CYS A 114 7.08 4.68 8.75
N ALA A 115 8.08 4.15 9.45
CA ALA A 115 8.77 4.85 10.52
C ALA A 115 9.46 6.14 10.03
N ARG A 116 10.17 6.09 8.90
CA ARG A 116 10.81 7.28 8.31
C ARG A 116 9.80 8.33 7.87
N PHE A 117 8.67 7.91 7.30
CA PHE A 117 7.61 8.84 6.93
C PHE A 117 6.99 9.52 8.17
N ALA A 118 6.68 8.74 9.20
CA ALA A 118 6.06 9.22 10.44
C ALA A 118 6.92 10.26 11.19
N GLN A 119 8.25 10.20 11.06
CA GLN A 119 9.16 11.19 11.66
C GLN A 119 8.95 12.62 11.12
N GLY A 120 8.52 12.76 9.86
CA GLY A 120 8.31 14.06 9.21
C GLY A 120 6.83 14.46 9.05
N ALA A 121 5.90 13.63 9.51
CA ALA A 121 4.47 13.82 9.31
C ALA A 121 3.83 14.43 10.57
N PRO A 122 3.18 15.61 10.48
CA PRO A 122 2.56 16.27 11.64
C PRO A 122 1.41 15.46 12.26
N GLU A 123 0.79 14.55 11.50
CA GLU A 123 -0.27 13.67 11.97
C GLU A 123 0.18 12.74 13.11
N PHE A 124 1.49 12.56 13.29
CA PHE A 124 2.07 11.73 14.33
C PHE A 124 2.48 12.52 15.58
N ASP A 125 2.36 13.84 15.60
CA ASP A 125 2.79 14.67 16.74
C ASP A 125 2.06 14.30 18.04
N ALA A 126 0.78 13.88 17.95
CA ALA A 126 -0.03 13.46 19.09
C ALA A 126 0.24 12.01 19.54
N LEU A 127 1.03 11.25 18.79
CA LEU A 127 1.37 9.85 19.09
C LEU A 127 2.80 9.68 19.63
N ARG A 128 3.55 10.78 19.81
CA ARG A 128 4.90 10.79 20.41
C ARG A 128 4.83 11.07 21.91
#